data_AF-A0A7C2PPZ0-F1
#
_entry.id   AF-A0A7C2PPZ0-F1
#
_cell.length_a   1.000
_cell.length_b   1.000
_cell.length_c   1.000
_cell.angle_alpha   90.00
_cell.angle_beta   90.00
_cell.angle_gamma   90.00
#
_symmetry.space_group_name_H-M   'P 1'
#
loop_
_entity.id
_entity.type
_entity.pdbx_description
1 polymer ?
#
loop_
_entity_poly.entity_id
_entity_poly.type
_entity_poly.pdbx_seq_one_letter_code
_entity_poly.pdbx_strand_id
1 'polypeptide(L)'
;MKKYDDEITRKGLYLYFILYQIVMLLIVYATIYTSFVATGLAVSKYDLTFMMYLPALLSLAGYPIVLYRTRKLFLQEKRLRAVVWVMGWAWVIIIGLYWHLSHITTL
;
A
#
# COMPACT_ATOMS: atom_id res chain seq x y z
N MET A 1 -3.38 36.88 12.08
CA MET A 1 -3.43 35.42 12.34
C MET A 1 -2.01 34.95 12.58
N LYS A 2 -1.76 34.25 13.70
CA LYS A 2 -0.41 34.07 14.27
C LYS A 2 0.35 32.95 13.55
N LYS A 3 1.38 33.32 12.77
CA LYS A 3 2.31 32.45 12.03
C LYS A 3 2.93 31.31 12.85
N TYR A 4 3.00 31.46 14.18
CA TYR A 4 3.52 30.46 15.11
C TYR A 4 2.56 29.27 15.34
N ASP A 5 1.25 29.52 15.33
CA ASP A 5 0.21 28.49 15.48
C ASP A 5 0.13 27.59 14.24
N ASP A 6 0.33 28.20 13.06
CA ASP A 6 0.29 27.50 11.77
C ASP A 6 1.44 26.49 11.63
N GLU A 7 2.63 26.79 12.18
CA GLU A 7 3.78 25.88 12.11
C GLU A 7 3.65 24.65 13.00
N ILE A 8 3.14 24.82 14.23
CA ILE A 8 2.88 23.71 15.16
C ILE A 8 1.79 22.81 14.57
N THR A 9 0.71 23.41 14.06
CA THR A 9 -0.39 22.69 13.43
C THR A 9 0.07 21.93 12.19
N ARG A 10 0.95 22.52 11.36
CA ARG A 10 1.51 21.87 10.17
C ARG A 10 2.40 20.67 10.51
N LYS A 11 3.25 20.79 11.54
CA LYS A 11 4.08 19.68 12.03
C LYS A 11 3.22 18.55 12.60
N GLY A 12 2.19 18.89 13.37
CA GLY A 12 1.22 17.93 13.91
C GLY A 12 0.50 17.15 12.79
N LEU A 13 -0.04 17.86 11.79
CA LEU A 13 -0.69 17.23 10.64
C LEU A 13 0.24 16.32 9.84
N TYR A 14 1.51 16.71 9.68
CA TYR A 14 2.51 15.87 9.02
C TYR A 14 2.79 14.59 9.81
N LEU A 15 2.93 14.69 11.14
CA LEU A 15 3.11 13.51 12.00
C LEU A 15 1.91 12.55 11.89
N TYR A 16 0.69 13.07 11.95
CA TYR A 16 -0.53 12.27 11.74
C TYR A 16 -0.54 11.58 10.39
N PHE A 17 -0.12 12.28 9.32
CA PHE A 17 -0.03 11.69 7.99
C PHE A 17 1.01 10.56 7.92
N ILE A 18 2.16 10.72 8.57
CA ILE A 18 3.18 9.66 8.63
C ILE A 18 2.67 8.44 9.40
N LEU A 19 2.01 8.64 10.55
CA LEU A 19 1.39 7.55 11.31
C LEU A 19 0.35 6.81 10.48
N TYR A 20 -0.51 7.56 9.78
CA TYR A 20 -1.48 6.99 8.85
C TYR A 20 -0.80 6.16 7.75
N GLN A 21 0.28 6.66 7.14
CA GLN A 21 1.03 5.92 6.14
C GLN A 21 1.68 4.64 6.69
N ILE A 22 2.16 4.65 7.94
CA ILE A 22 2.72 3.46 8.59
C ILE A 22 1.63 2.41 8.80
N VAL A 23 0.46 2.80 9.31
CA VAL A 23 -0.68 1.89 9.49
C VAL A 23 -1.08 1.28 8.15
N MET A 24 -1.20 2.10 7.11
CA MET A 24 -1.55 1.62 5.77
C MET A 24 -0.48 0.69 5.18
N LEU A 25 0.81 0.99 5.40
CA LEU A 25 1.90 0.10 5.01
C LEU A 25 1.79 -1.27 5.67
N LEU A 26 1.53 -1.31 6.98
CA LEU A 26 1.38 -2.56 7.71
C LEU A 26 0.20 -3.40 7.18
N ILE A 27 -0.94 -2.77 6.93
CA ILE A 27 -2.11 -3.44 6.35
C ILE A 27 -1.77 -4.03 4.99
N VAL A 28 -1.20 -3.23 4.09
CA VAL A 28 -0.85 -3.68 2.73
C VAL A 28 0.22 -4.78 2.77
N TYR A 29 1.22 -4.66 3.63
CA TYR A 29 2.29 -5.67 3.75
C TYR A 29 1.80 -6.97 4.36
N ALA A 30 0.89 -6.91 5.34
CA ALA A 30 0.22 -8.11 5.85
C ALA A 30 -0.53 -8.82 4.72
N THR A 31 -1.30 -8.09 3.91
CA THR A 31 -1.99 -8.65 2.75
C THR A 31 -1.02 -9.25 1.74
N ILE A 32 0.04 -8.54 1.36
CA ILE A 32 1.06 -9.05 0.43
C ILE A 32 1.68 -10.34 0.97
N TYR A 33 2.02 -10.39 2.26
CA TYR A 33 2.59 -11.58 2.88
C TYR A 33 1.61 -12.75 2.85
N THR A 34 0.36 -12.54 3.27
CA THR A 34 -0.67 -13.59 3.21
C THR A 34 -0.89 -14.08 1.78
N SER A 35 -0.87 -13.17 0.80
CA SER A 35 -1.01 -13.52 -0.60
C SER A 35 0.19 -14.30 -1.12
N PHE A 36 1.40 -13.91 -0.73
CA PHE A 36 2.61 -14.63 -1.10
C PHE A 36 2.60 -16.07 -0.59
N VAL A 37 2.24 -16.28 0.68
CA VAL A 37 2.12 -17.62 1.28
C VAL A 37 1.03 -18.44 0.58
N ALA A 38 -0.15 -17.86 0.34
CA ALA A 38 -1.25 -18.54 -0.34
C ALA A 38 -0.88 -18.93 -1.77
N THR A 39 -0.21 -18.05 -2.52
CA THR A 39 0.32 -18.38 -3.85
C THR A 39 1.30 -19.55 -3.78
N GLY A 40 2.17 -19.62 -2.78
CA GLY A 40 3.11 -20.74 -2.66
C GLY A 40 2.45 -22.08 -2.41
N LEU A 41 1.38 -22.10 -1.62
CA LEU A 41 0.55 -23.30 -1.44
C LEU A 41 -0.11 -23.72 -2.76
N ALA A 42 -0.65 -22.76 -3.53
CA ALA A 42 -1.27 -23.04 -4.81
C ALA A 42 -0.25 -23.51 -5.87
N VAL A 43 0.91 -22.86 -5.95
CA VAL A 43 2.00 -23.25 -6.86
C VAL A 43 2.45 -24.68 -6.60
N SER A 44 2.65 -25.05 -5.34
CA SER A 44 3.01 -26.44 -4.98
C SER A 44 1.90 -27.45 -5.28
N LYS A 45 0.63 -27.04 -5.21
CA LYS A 45 -0.53 -27.95 -5.40
C LYS A 45 -0.86 -28.16 -6.87
N TYR A 46 -0.73 -27.12 -7.69
CA TYR A 46 -1.16 -27.10 -9.09
C TYR A 46 0.02 -27.07 -10.09
N ASP A 47 1.26 -27.26 -9.60
CA ASP A 47 2.51 -27.24 -10.37
C ASP A 47 2.66 -26.00 -11.27
N LEU A 48 2.28 -24.84 -10.72
CA LEU A 48 2.26 -23.58 -11.44
C LEU A 48 3.66 -22.96 -11.52
N THR A 49 3.85 -22.06 -12.49
CA THR A 49 5.14 -21.39 -12.67
C THR A 49 5.39 -20.31 -11.61
N PHE A 50 6.68 -20.02 -11.38
CA PHE A 50 7.12 -18.96 -10.47
C PHE A 50 6.55 -17.57 -10.81
N MET A 51 6.08 -17.35 -12.04
CA MET A 51 5.45 -16.10 -12.46
C MET A 51 4.20 -15.75 -11.63
N MET A 52 3.57 -16.72 -10.95
CA MET A 52 2.44 -16.48 -10.06
C MET A 52 2.78 -15.59 -8.85
N TYR A 53 4.04 -15.49 -8.45
CA TYR A 53 4.46 -14.58 -7.37
C TYR A 53 4.59 -13.12 -7.82
N LEU A 54 4.57 -12.86 -9.14
CA LEU A 54 4.87 -11.54 -9.69
C LEU A 54 3.97 -10.44 -9.14
N PRO A 55 2.64 -10.61 -8.99
CA PRO A 55 1.79 -9.54 -8.43
C PRO A 55 2.13 -9.19 -6.98
N ALA A 56 2.51 -10.18 -6.16
CA ALA A 56 2.93 -9.94 -4.77
C ALA A 56 4.27 -9.18 -4.72
N LEU A 57 5.24 -9.57 -5.54
CA LEU A 57 6.55 -8.91 -5.62
C LEU A 57 6.45 -7.47 -6.15
N LEU A 58 5.63 -7.24 -7.18
CA LEU A 58 5.36 -5.90 -7.71
C LEU A 58 4.69 -5.02 -6.65
N SER A 59 3.76 -5.57 -5.87
CA SER A 59 3.09 -4.84 -4.79
C SER A 59 4.06 -4.49 -3.65
N LEU A 60 4.97 -5.41 -3.32
CA LEU A 60 5.99 -5.23 -2.27
C LEU A 60 6.89 -4.02 -2.56
N ALA A 61 7.36 -3.90 -3.79
CA ALA A 61 8.20 -2.78 -4.24
C ALA A 61 7.38 -1.53 -4.60
N GLY A 62 6.17 -1.71 -5.15
CA GLY A 62 5.33 -0.64 -5.65
C GLY A 62 4.72 0.24 -4.55
N TYR A 63 4.27 -0.37 -3.45
CA TYR A 63 3.59 0.40 -2.40
C TYR A 63 4.50 1.43 -1.69
N PRO A 64 5.76 1.11 -1.33
CA PRO A 64 6.71 2.11 -0.82
C PRO A 64 6.93 3.30 -1.76
N ILE A 65 6.97 3.05 -3.08
CA ILE A 65 7.11 4.12 -4.09
C ILE A 65 5.89 5.05 -4.06
N VAL A 66 4.69 4.49 -3.93
CA VAL A 66 3.45 5.28 -3.77
C VAL A 66 3.51 6.13 -2.49
N LEU A 67 3.92 5.55 -1.36
CA LEU A 67 4.04 6.28 -0.09
C LEU A 67 5.04 7.43 -0.19
N TYR A 68 6.18 7.21 -0.86
CA TYR A 68 7.17 8.26 -1.09
C TYR A 68 6.61 9.39 -1.96
N ARG A 69 5.91 9.05 -3.06
CA ARG A 69 5.30 10.04 -3.95
C ARG A 69 4.21 10.85 -3.24
N THR A 70 3.40 10.19 -2.41
CA THR A 70 2.32 10.86 -1.66
C THR A 70 2.85 11.73 -0.52
N ARG A 71 3.99 11.39 0.10
CA ARG A 71 4.70 12.31 1.01
C ARG A 71 5.10 13.61 0.34
N LYS A 72 5.69 13.53 -0.86
CA LYS A 72 6.01 14.72 -1.66
C LYS A 72 4.78 15.57 -1.96
N LEU A 73 3.66 14.93 -2.31
CA LEU A 73 2.39 15.64 -2.55
C LEU A 73 1.83 16.32 -1.29
N PHE A 74 1.97 15.68 -0.12
CA PHE A 74 1.52 16.25 1.15
C PHE A 74 2.33 17.50 1.53
N LEU A 75 3.66 17.47 1.30
CA LEU A 75 4.55 18.62 1.52
C LEU A 75 4.26 19.79 0.57
N GLN A 76 3.72 19.53 -0.63
CA GLN A 76 3.26 20.54 -1.59
C GLN A 76 1.86 21.10 -1.26
N GLU A 77 1.42 20.98 -0.01
CA GLU A 77 0.10 21.40 0.51
C GLU A 77 -1.12 20.71 -0.14
N LYS A 78 -0.93 19.76 -1.05
CA LYS A 78 -1.99 18.93 -1.66
C LYS A 78 -2.39 17.77 -0.73
N ARG A 79 -2.68 18.09 0.53
CA ARG A 79 -2.85 17.15 1.65
C ARG A 79 -3.99 16.16 1.43
N LEU A 80 -5.18 16.64 1.07
CA LEU A 80 -6.36 15.79 0.82
C LEU A 80 -6.08 14.79 -0.30
N ARG A 81 -5.49 15.27 -1.40
CA ARG A 81 -5.11 14.44 -2.54
C ARG A 81 -4.09 13.37 -2.14
N ALA A 82 -3.11 13.70 -1.29
CA ALA A 82 -2.13 12.73 -0.81
C ALA A 82 -2.78 11.59 0.02
N VAL A 83 -3.71 11.91 0.93
CA VAL A 83 -4.43 10.92 1.74
C VAL A 83 -5.27 9.99 0.85
N VAL A 84 -6.03 10.56 -0.08
CA VAL A 84 -6.85 9.79 -1.03
C VAL A 84 -5.98 8.87 -1.89
N TRP A 85 -4.81 9.32 -2.33
CA TRP A 85 -3.89 8.48 -3.11
C TRP A 85 -3.30 7.32 -2.30
N VAL A 86 -2.92 7.54 -1.03
CA VAL A 86 -2.43 6.46 -0.16
C VAL A 86 -3.50 5.38 0.00
N MET A 87 -4.75 5.80 0.25
CA MET A 87 -5.88 4.89 0.39
C MET A 87 -6.19 4.18 -0.93
N GLY A 88 -6.33 4.92 -2.02
CA GLY A 88 -6.71 4.37 -3.33
C GLY A 88 -5.74 3.30 -3.82
N TRP A 89 -4.43 3.55 -3.71
CA TRP A 89 -3.44 2.54 -4.08
C TRP A 89 -3.41 1.33 -3.14
N ALA A 90 -3.68 1.51 -1.84
CA ALA A 90 -3.81 0.39 -0.92
C ALA A 90 -4.96 -0.54 -1.35
N TRP A 91 -6.12 0.04 -1.67
CA TRP A 91 -7.28 -0.70 -2.17
C TRP A 91 -7.00 -1.43 -3.48
N VAL A 92 -6.34 -0.78 -4.44
CA VAL A 92 -5.96 -1.41 -5.71
C VAL A 92 -5.08 -2.64 -5.49
N ILE A 93 -4.09 -2.55 -4.59
CA ILE A 93 -3.21 -3.68 -4.27
C ILE A 93 -3.98 -4.79 -3.58
N ILE A 94 -4.78 -4.48 -2.56
CA ILE A 94 -5.53 -5.48 -1.78
C ILE A 94 -6.51 -6.22 -2.69
N ILE A 95 -7.35 -5.50 -3.43
CA ILE A 95 -8.32 -6.10 -4.36
C ILE A 95 -7.59 -6.87 -5.46
N GLY A 96 -6.53 -6.31 -6.04
CA GLY A 96 -5.78 -6.95 -7.13
C GLY A 96 -5.16 -8.28 -6.70
N LEU A 97 -4.57 -8.34 -5.51
CA LEU A 97 -4.00 -9.57 -4.96
C LEU A 97 -5.09 -10.59 -4.60
N TYR A 98 -6.21 -10.14 -4.05
CA TYR A 98 -7.33 -11.02 -3.74
C TYR A 98 -7.94 -11.64 -5.01
N TRP A 99 -8.18 -10.82 -6.04
CA TRP A 99 -8.69 -11.28 -7.32
C TRP A 99 -7.73 -12.28 -7.97
N HIS A 100 -6.44 -11.98 -7.99
CA HIS A 100 -5.41 -12.89 -8.49
C HIS A 100 -5.43 -14.24 -7.77
N LEU A 101 -5.41 -14.26 -6.43
CA LEU A 101 -5.50 -15.49 -5.65
C LEU A 101 -6.78 -16.29 -5.93
N SER A 102 -7.92 -15.59 -6.00
CA SER A 102 -9.20 -16.23 -6.31
C SER A 102 -9.14 -16.95 -7.65
N HIS A 103 -8.52 -16.32 -8.66
CA HIS A 103 -8.41 -16.90 -9.99
C HIS A 103 -7.52 -18.15 -10.01
N ILE A 104 -6.39 -18.12 -9.28
CA ILE A 104 -5.47 -19.26 -9.18
C ILE A 104 -6.11 -20.45 -8.46
N THR A 105 -6.92 -20.20 -7.43
CA THR A 105 -7.52 -21.26 -6.61
C THR A 105 -8.78 -21.87 -7.21
N THR A 106 -9.45 -21.17 -8.13
CA THR A 106 -10.62 -21.68 -8.88
C THR A 106 -10.27 -22.37 -10.19
N LEU A 107 -8.99 -22.39 -10.59
CA LEU A 107 -8.47 -23.21 -11.70
C LEU A 107 -8.26 -24.66 -11.23
#